data_AF-A0A368PT84-F1
#
_entry.id   AF-A0A368PT84-F1
#
_cell.length_a   1.000
_cell.length_b   1.000
_cell.length_c   1.000
_cell.angle_alpha   90.00
_cell.angle_beta   90.00
_cell.angle_gamma   90.00
#
_symmetry.space_group_name_H-M   'P 1'
#
loop_
_entity.id
_entity.type
_entity.pdbx_description
1 polymer ?
#
loop_
_entity_poly.entity_id
_entity_poly.type
_entity_poly.pdbx_seq_one_letter_code
_entity_poly.pdbx_strand_id
1 'polypeptide(L)'
;MAGEWALLFYGRVEYVPEHRLWFGFSSQVWDELTPPLPKRWIPVESYLQSLGTGKFCIVKTFDTVEEGWCREKNGNMFKNVERFAVFTGVKVERGSRGAFRMIKHKSRRYSFGQRIVQTFLF
;
A
#
# COMPACT_ATOMS: atom_id res chain seq x y z
N MET A 1 -29.30 -5.95 21.39
CA MET A 1 -28.58 -7.16 20.93
C MET A 1 -27.73 -6.73 19.75
N ALA A 2 -26.41 -6.63 19.90
CA ALA A 2 -25.51 -6.33 18.81
C ALA A 2 -25.09 -7.68 18.19
N GLY A 3 -25.50 -7.94 16.94
CA GLY A 3 -25.07 -9.13 16.20
C GLY A 3 -23.55 -9.12 16.00
N GLU A 4 -22.96 -10.31 15.82
CA GLU A 4 -21.56 -10.44 15.42
C GLU A 4 -21.35 -9.78 14.05
N TRP A 5 -20.99 -8.50 14.05
CA TRP A 5 -20.62 -7.77 12.85
C TRP A 5 -19.20 -8.17 12.46
N ALA A 6 -19.08 -9.19 11.61
CA ALA A 6 -17.82 -9.46 10.93
C ALA A 6 -17.53 -8.29 9.98
N LEU A 7 -16.53 -7.46 10.30
CA LEU A 7 -16.06 -6.43 9.38
C LEU A 7 -15.44 -7.12 8.15
N LEU A 8 -16.04 -6.92 6.98
CA LEU A 8 -15.66 -7.53 5.69
C LEU A 8 -14.33 -7.01 5.11
N PHE A 9 -13.49 -6.38 5.93
CA PHE A 9 -12.17 -5.92 5.50
C PHE A 9 -11.11 -6.41 6.47
N TYR A 10 -10.05 -6.97 5.91
CA TYR A 10 -8.75 -7.05 6.57
C TYR A 10 -8.03 -5.73 6.23
N GLY A 11 -7.93 -4.79 7.18
CA GLY A 11 -7.34 -3.50 6.90
C GLY A 11 -7.51 -2.46 8.01
N ARG A 12 -6.80 -1.33 7.86
CA ARG A 12 -6.92 -0.19 8.76
C ARG A 12 -8.18 0.60 8.44
N VAL A 13 -8.93 0.95 9.49
CA VAL A 13 -10.06 1.88 9.43
C VAL A 13 -9.69 3.16 10.13
N GLU A 14 -10.13 4.28 9.58
CA GLU A 14 -9.96 5.58 10.19
C GLU A 14 -11.30 6.31 10.25
N TYR A 15 -11.70 6.70 11.45
CA TYR A 15 -12.86 7.55 11.64
C TYR A 15 -12.49 8.99 11.31
N VAL A 16 -13.30 9.64 10.48
CA VAL A 16 -13.11 11.05 10.12
C VAL A 16 -14.32 11.86 10.59
N PRO A 17 -14.19 12.58 11.72
CA PRO A 17 -15.26 13.34 12.34
C PRO A 17 -15.95 14.34 11.40
N GLU A 18 -15.17 14.98 10.51
CA GLU A 18 -15.66 15.99 9.57
C GLU A 18 -16.68 15.43 8.58
N HIS A 19 -16.57 14.14 8.28
CA HIS A 19 -17.53 13.43 7.44
C HIS A 19 -18.54 12.60 8.23
N ARG A 20 -18.28 12.39 9.53
CA ARG A 20 -19.04 11.49 10.42
C ARG A 20 -19.10 10.06 9.87
N LEU A 21 -17.97 9.60 9.32
CA LEU A 21 -17.87 8.32 8.63
C LEU A 21 -16.55 7.60 8.97
N TRP A 22 -16.61 6.27 8.83
CA TRP A 22 -15.45 5.39 8.89
C TRP A 22 -14.94 5.14 7.47
N PHE A 23 -13.65 5.36 7.24
CA PHE A 23 -12.98 5.03 6.00
C PHE A 23 -12.12 3.79 6.22
N GLY A 24 -12.46 2.69 5.54
CA GLY A 24 -11.66 1.48 5.51
C GLY A 24 -11.16 1.23 4.09
N PHE A 25 -9.91 0.81 3.95
CA PHE A 25 -9.41 0.25 2.70
C PHE A 25 -9.30 -1.26 2.88
N SER A 26 -9.94 -2.02 1.99
CA SER A 26 -9.69 -3.45 1.89
C SER A 26 -8.25 -3.66 1.42
N SER A 27 -7.52 -4.54 2.09
CA SER A 27 -6.22 -5.03 1.59
C SER A 27 -6.33 -5.70 0.22
N GLN A 28 -7.55 -6.08 -0.21
CA GLN A 28 -7.84 -6.75 -1.48
C GLN A 28 -8.02 -5.80 -2.68
N VAL A 29 -7.79 -4.48 -2.54
CA VAL A 29 -7.81 -3.54 -3.69
C VAL A 29 -6.50 -3.64 -4.49
N TRP A 30 -6.21 -4.83 -5.00
CA TRP A 30 -5.14 -5.06 -5.98
C TRP A 30 -5.66 -5.64 -7.29
N ASP A 31 -6.83 -6.29 -7.28
CA ASP A 31 -7.38 -6.93 -8.48
C ASP A 31 -8.07 -5.94 -9.43
N GLU A 32 -8.59 -4.81 -8.95
CA GLU A 32 -9.51 -3.97 -9.76
C GLU A 32 -8.96 -2.62 -10.27
N LEU A 33 -7.77 -2.17 -9.86
CA LEU A 33 -7.27 -0.86 -10.31
C LEU A 33 -5.77 -0.89 -10.70
N THR A 34 -5.54 -0.67 -12.01
CA THR A 34 -4.32 -0.28 -12.75
C THR A 34 -3.41 -1.37 -13.36
N PRO A 35 -2.87 -1.14 -14.59
CA PRO A 35 -2.18 -2.12 -15.47
C PRO A 35 -1.09 -2.90 -14.75
N PRO A 36 -0.68 -4.10 -15.25
CA PRO A 36 0.18 -4.99 -14.48
C PRO A 36 1.37 -4.20 -13.99
N LEU A 37 1.50 -4.10 -12.66
CA LEU A 37 2.67 -3.54 -12.01
C LEU A 37 3.90 -4.08 -12.75
N PRO A 38 4.97 -3.28 -12.93
CA PRO A 38 6.20 -3.79 -13.51
C PRO A 38 6.53 -5.12 -12.82
N LYS A 39 6.81 -6.18 -13.58
CA LYS A 39 6.90 -7.59 -13.08
C LYS A 39 7.75 -7.78 -11.82
N ARG A 40 8.62 -6.82 -11.50
CA ARG A 40 9.56 -6.85 -10.38
C ARG A 40 9.03 -6.16 -9.11
N TRP A 41 7.88 -5.49 -9.14
CA TRP A 41 7.32 -4.80 -7.97
C TRP A 41 6.44 -5.77 -7.17
N ILE A 42 6.93 -6.16 -6.00
CA ILE A 42 6.25 -7.06 -5.07
C ILE A 42 5.59 -6.18 -4.00
N PRO A 43 4.24 -6.09 -3.95
CA PRO A 43 3.57 -5.33 -2.91
C PRO A 43 3.84 -5.96 -1.53
N VAL A 44 4.10 -5.12 -0.53
CA VAL A 44 4.41 -5.56 0.84
C VAL A 44 3.27 -5.15 1.77
N GLU A 45 3.06 -3.84 1.96
CA GLU A 45 2.05 -3.30 2.86
C GLU A 45 1.32 -2.11 2.24
N SER A 46 0.19 -1.75 2.84
CA SER A 46 -0.56 -0.55 2.51
C SER A 46 -1.11 0.11 3.77
N TYR A 47 -0.98 1.43 3.83
CA TYR A 47 -1.42 2.25 4.95
C TYR A 47 -2.29 3.39 4.45
N LEU A 48 -3.30 3.72 5.25
CA LEU A 48 -4.04 4.97 5.16
C LEU A 48 -3.64 5.85 6.33
N GLN A 49 -3.25 7.08 6.02
CA GLN A 49 -2.94 8.10 7.01
C GLN A 49 -3.83 9.31 6.78
N SER A 50 -4.73 9.64 7.70
CA SER A 50 -5.42 10.93 7.68
C SER A 50 -4.42 12.06 7.81
N LEU A 51 -4.66 13.08 6.99
CA LEU A 51 -4.00 14.39 7.04
C LEU A 51 -4.97 15.47 7.56
N GLY A 52 -6.16 15.06 8.02
CA GLY A 52 -7.25 15.94 8.47
C GLY A 52 -8.08 16.53 7.34
N THR A 53 -9.29 17.04 7.66
CA THR A 53 -10.16 17.76 6.70
C THR A 53 -10.55 16.95 5.46
N GLY A 54 -10.76 15.63 5.63
CA GLY A 54 -11.10 14.74 4.51
C GLY A 54 -9.95 14.45 3.55
N LYS A 55 -8.71 14.83 3.91
CA LYS A 55 -7.50 14.52 3.15
C LYS A 55 -6.81 13.33 3.77
N PHE A 56 -6.27 12.46 2.94
CA PHE A 56 -5.52 11.30 3.37
C PHE A 56 -4.28 11.12 2.49
N CYS A 57 -3.31 10.40 3.03
CA CYS A 57 -2.20 9.84 2.29
C CYS A 57 -2.36 8.32 2.27
N ILE A 58 -2.43 7.74 1.08
CA ILE A 58 -2.30 6.30 0.88
C ILE A 58 -0.81 6.01 0.66
N VAL A 59 -0.24 5.16 1.50
CA VAL A 59 1.15 4.72 1.41
C VAL A 59 1.15 3.25 1.04
N LYS A 60 1.74 2.93 -0.11
CA LYS A 60 1.91 1.55 -0.58
C LYS A 60 3.40 1.21 -0.58
N THR A 61 3.82 0.17 0.10
CA THR A 61 5.23 -0.27 0.10
C THR A 61 5.43 -1.43 -0.86
N PHE A 62 6.58 -1.46 -1.49
CA PHE A 62 6.96 -2.45 -2.49
C PHE A 62 8.41 -2.84 -2.30
N ASP A 63 8.68 -4.11 -2.58
CA ASP A 63 10.03 -4.62 -2.80
C ASP A 63 10.25 -4.79 -4.31
N THR A 64 11.46 -4.46 -4.78
CA THR A 64 11.94 -4.77 -6.13
C THR A 64 13.14 -5.67 -6.05
N VAL A 65 13.13 -6.75 -6.82
CA VAL A 65 14.27 -7.66 -6.92
C VAL A 65 15.10 -7.26 -8.14
N GLU A 66 16.35 -6.85 -7.91
CA GLU A 66 17.33 -6.73 -8.98
C GLU A 66 17.95 -8.09 -9.27
N GLU A 67 18.11 -8.42 -10.56
CA GLU A 67 18.83 -9.61 -11.03
C GLU A 67 20.34 -9.40 -10.90
N GLY A 68 20.82 -9.24 -9.67
CA GLY A 68 22.24 -9.21 -9.32
C GLY A 68 22.52 -10.32 -8.31
N TRP A 69 23.25 -11.34 -8.73
CA TRP A 69 23.58 -12.49 -7.90
C TRP A 69 24.93 -12.29 -7.23
N CYS A 70 24.94 -12.18 -5.90
CA CYS A 70 26.18 -12.25 -5.12
C CYS A 70 26.35 -13.68 -4.60
N ARG A 71 27.42 -14.37 -5.03
CA ARG A 71 27.80 -15.69 -4.51
C ARG A 71 28.84 -15.48 -3.42
N GLU A 72 28.50 -15.79 -2.18
CA GLU A 72 29.52 -15.93 -1.15
C GLU A 72 30.23 -17.28 -1.28
N LYS A 73 31.47 -17.34 -0.78
CA LYS A 73 32.33 -18.54 -0.82
C LYS A 73 31.66 -19.80 -0.23
N ASN A 74 30.63 -19.63 0.58
CA ASN A 74 29.93 -20.69 1.32
C ASN A 74 28.72 -21.27 0.55
N GLY A 75 28.46 -20.84 -0.69
CA GLY A 75 27.35 -21.36 -1.51
C GLY A 75 26.00 -20.65 -1.30
N ASN A 76 25.94 -19.65 -0.43
CA ASN A 76 24.75 -18.84 -0.21
C ASN A 76 24.51 -17.87 -1.38
N MET A 77 23.23 -17.72 -1.76
CA MET A 77 22.81 -16.83 -2.83
C MET A 77 22.10 -15.61 -2.25
N PHE A 78 22.59 -14.41 -2.57
CA PHE A 78 21.95 -13.17 -2.15
C PHE A 78 21.32 -12.45 -3.33
N LYS A 79 20.16 -11.81 -3.07
CA LYS A 79 19.47 -10.93 -4.01
C LYS A 79 19.50 -9.50 -3.49
N ASN A 80 19.78 -8.55 -4.38
CA ASN A 80 19.59 -7.14 -4.09
C ASN A 80 18.10 -6.82 -4.17
N VAL A 81 17.55 -6.33 -3.06
CA VAL A 81 16.16 -5.92 -2.96
C VAL A 81 16.12 -4.44 -2.62
N GLU A 82 15.58 -3.62 -3.50
CA GLU A 82 15.25 -2.23 -3.15
C GLU A 82 13.83 -2.20 -2.58
N ARG A 83 13.69 -1.63 -1.38
CA ARG A 83 12.37 -1.30 -0.82
C ARG A 83 12.04 0.15 -1.11
N PHE A 84 10.81 0.43 -1.53
CA PHE A 84 10.32 1.79 -1.72
C PHE A 84 8.84 1.92 -1.34
N ALA A 85 8.41 3.15 -1.10
CA ALA A 85 7.02 3.50 -0.87
C ALA A 85 6.49 4.38 -2.01
N VAL A 86 5.22 4.21 -2.37
CA VAL A 86 4.48 5.12 -3.23
C VAL A 86 3.44 5.83 -2.37
N PHE A 87 3.64 7.12 -2.19
CA PHE A 87 2.72 8.02 -1.50
C PHE A 87 1.72 8.58 -2.50
N THR A 88 0.44 8.47 -2.20
CA THR A 88 -0.64 9.03 -3.01
C THR A 88 -1.55 9.87 -2.14
N GLY A 89 -1.56 11.18 -2.35
CA GLY A 89 -2.54 12.06 -1.70
C GLY A 89 -3.93 11.80 -2.25
N VAL A 90 -4.93 11.72 -1.38
CA VAL A 90 -6.34 11.61 -1.77
C VAL A 90 -7.17 12.60 -0.96
N LYS A 91 -8.17 13.19 -1.62
CA LYS A 91 -9.16 14.04 -0.96
C LYS A 91 -10.53 13.42 -1.14
N VAL A 92 -11.25 13.25 -0.03
CA VAL A 92 -12.65 12.86 -0.04
C VAL A 92 -13.49 14.12 -0.14
N GLU A 93 -14.42 14.11 -1.08
CA GLU A 93 -15.41 15.16 -1.22
C GLU A 93 -16.83 14.58 -1.21
N ARG A 94 -17.78 15.37 -0.73
CA ARG A 94 -19.20 15.05 -0.85
C ARG A 94 -19.65 15.31 -2.29
N GLY A 95 -20.24 14.29 -2.89
CA GLY A 95 -20.99 14.38 -4.14
C GLY A 95 -22.48 14.59 -3.89
N SER A 96 -23.25 14.52 -4.97
CA SER A 96 -24.72 14.61 -4.90
C SER A 96 -25.33 13.35 -4.27
N ARG A 97 -26.48 13.51 -3.61
CA ARG A 97 -27.28 12.40 -3.02
C ARG A 97 -26.54 11.57 -1.94
N GLY A 98 -25.63 12.20 -1.19
CA GLY A 98 -24.89 11.52 -0.12
C GLY A 98 -23.75 10.62 -0.60
N ALA A 99 -23.49 10.56 -1.91
CA ALA A 99 -22.32 9.88 -2.45
C ALA A 99 -21.04 10.63 -2.04
N PHE A 100 -19.94 9.90 -1.85
CA PHE A 100 -18.61 10.48 -1.69
C PHE A 100 -17.78 10.20 -2.92
N ARG A 101 -16.96 11.16 -3.32
CA ARG A 101 -15.94 10.94 -4.35
C ARG A 101 -14.55 11.02 -3.73
N MET A 102 -13.67 10.14 -4.19
CA MET A 102 -12.25 10.20 -3.89
C MET A 102 -11.52 10.83 -5.06
N ILE A 103 -10.84 11.93 -4.81
CA ILE A 103 -10.00 12.63 -5.78
C ILE A 103 -8.56 12.24 -5.50
N LYS A 104 -7.96 11.48 -6.44
CA LYS A 104 -6.55 11.12 -6.40
C LYS A 104 -5.70 12.33 -6.82
N HIS A 105 -4.73 12.68 -5.99
CA HIS A 105 -3.69 13.67 -6.30
C HIS A 105 -2.41 12.98 -6.80
N LYS A 106 -1.35 13.76 -7.03
CA LYS A 106 -0.06 13.25 -7.51
C LYS A 106 0.48 12.13 -6.61
N SER A 107 0.91 11.03 -7.23
CA SER A 107 1.66 9.97 -6.57
C SER A 107 3.17 10.26 -6.65
N ARG A 108 3.92 9.96 -5.58
CA ARG A 108 5.39 10.05 -5.57
C ARG A 108 6.00 8.79 -4.98
N ARG A 109 7.04 8.28 -5.64
CA ARG A 109 7.88 7.19 -5.14
C ARG A 109 8.96 7.75 -4.21
N TYR A 110 9.22 7.04 -3.13
CA TYR A 110 10.29 7.29 -2.18
C TYR A 110 11.04 6.00 -1.91
N SER A 111 12.33 5.97 -2.21
CA SER A 111 13.17 4.78 -2.03
C SER A 111 13.78 4.75 -0.63
N PHE A 112 13.73 3.60 0.04
CA PHE A 112 14.39 3.37 1.33
C PHE A 112 15.85 2.92 1.19
N GLY A 113 16.31 2.70 -0.04
CA GLY A 113 17.64 2.18 -0.35
C GLY A 113 17.64 0.69 -0.66
N GLN A 114 18.81 0.18 -1.07
CA GLN A 114 19.01 -1.23 -1.37
C GLN A 114 19.29 -2.02 -0.08
N ARG A 115 18.75 -3.24 -0.01
CA ARG A 115 18.97 -4.19 1.07
C ARG A 115 19.33 -5.55 0.48
N ILE A 116 20.28 -6.24 1.09
CA ILE A 116 20.72 -7.57 0.67
C ILE A 116 19.91 -8.61 1.43
N VAL A 117 19.34 -9.60 0.73
CA VAL A 117 18.57 -10.69 1.34
C VAL A 117 19.16 -12.04 0.95
N GLN A 118 19.41 -12.91 1.92
CA GLN A 118 19.91 -14.28 1.72
C GLN A 118 18.75 -15.21 1.33
N THR A 119 18.95 -16.03 0.30
CA THR A 119 18.02 -17.10 -0.08
C THR A 119 18.75 -18.43 -0.01
N PHE A 120 18.10 -19.43 0.59
CA PHE A 120 18.57 -20.81 0.55
C PHE A 120 17.92 -21.51 -0.64
N LEU A 121 18.72 -22.14 -1.49
CA LEU A 121 18.23 -23.08 -2.50
C LEU A 121 18.24 -24.45 -1.83
N PHE A 122 17.06 -25.04 -1.67
CA PHE A 122 16.89 -26.43 -1.20
C PHE A 122 17.14 -27.40 -2.35
#